data_AF-A0A3B0J5Z5-F1
#
_entry.id   AF-A0A3B0J5Z5-F1
#
_cell.length_a   1.000
_cell.length_b   1.000
_cell.length_c   1.000
_cell.angle_alpha   90.00
_cell.angle_beta   90.00
_cell.angle_gamma   90.00
#
_symmetry.space_group_name_H-M   'P 1'
#
loop_
_entity.id
_entity.type
_entity.pdbx_description
1 polymer ?
#
loop_
_entity_poly.entity_id
_entity_poly.type
_entity_poly.pdbx_seq_one_letter_code
_entity_poly.pdbx_strand_id
1 'polypeptide(L)'
;MRPICPQLSNTIYDESSEGGGIPSAAQTDEDCLYLNIWTPETGLRYGKLPIAVIVTGEEFAYDWPRNRINGLDLAGEGIVVISVQYRNNIYGWLGLGEGHRQLPGNYGLTDVRMAIKWIQRNADAFGGNPDQITLLGHGSGGAALVLATALEDSNLLKQLVLMSPGPVLRSLGSGHDQRVVETGRQLIQKLGCQFEEAQRRQLLGCLRRTSQEDLLRAYESVYNHGNGSYQLGVILWRGLEERLRNQTLPPLLLGITSNEGAFLQDYWLDVAREGQLALQEYINHTVLPNVLRSLEAAGGEEGGSQLAAIKWRYFNGVPERGGSVIHLLSGMQRLLSETLYELPFFRLLDMLNGSTSYAYVFDQAHSMDMRGRKNLFAGASHSSDLPLLLGPSLFQQIARRRFSGEEEQLCRKLRGAFANFLKSGNPTPGRIYDAWLPYSRQSPFIYSLGEQQAKPIQSGGLDEAEIDKLLRGETSAGIDRSLSRTNRHDTYRAGASNSYTASNQQDSGFANHLQRVYGFWQVLLPLEQDNEFRGGALGQRVRLLEAHADAARYRQGFYAMLGLVCLLLACLCLCVYLLKRNPDPLRRRNASSATDCYCL
;
A
#
# COMPACT_ATOMS: atom_id res chain seq x y z
N MET A 1 -2.63 -20.31 21.67
CA MET A 1 -2.91 -20.13 20.24
C MET A 1 -2.38 -21.36 19.51
N ARG A 2 -3.01 -21.77 18.41
CA ARG A 2 -2.43 -22.77 17.52
C ARG A 2 -1.14 -22.22 16.90
N PRO A 3 -0.18 -23.08 16.54
CA PRO A 3 1.06 -22.63 15.93
C PRO A 3 0.79 -21.98 14.56
N ILE A 4 1.65 -21.04 14.19
CA ILE A 4 1.69 -20.49 12.83
C ILE A 4 2.63 -21.34 11.96
N CYS A 5 2.46 -21.32 10.64
CA CYS A 5 3.37 -22.05 9.75
C CYS A 5 4.81 -21.53 9.87
N PRO A 6 5.84 -22.34 9.56
CA PRO A 6 7.22 -21.89 9.66
C PRO A 6 7.48 -20.67 8.77
N GLN A 7 8.14 -19.66 9.32
CA GLN A 7 8.42 -18.40 8.63
C GLN A 7 9.87 -17.95 8.86
N LEU A 8 10.33 -17.06 7.99
CA LEU A 8 11.60 -16.37 8.15
C LEU A 8 11.62 -15.56 9.45
N SER A 9 12.77 -15.51 10.12
CA SER A 9 13.09 -14.51 11.14
C SER A 9 13.39 -13.15 10.49
N ASN A 10 13.34 -12.05 11.26
CA ASN A 10 13.75 -10.71 10.81
C ASN A 10 13.04 -10.18 9.55
N THR A 11 11.75 -10.50 9.41
CA THR A 11 10.91 -9.89 8.36
C THR A 11 10.60 -8.42 8.70
N ILE A 12 10.02 -7.68 7.76
CA ILE A 12 9.55 -6.29 8.01
C ILE A 12 8.48 -6.19 9.11
N TYR A 13 7.90 -7.32 9.49
CA TYR A 13 6.95 -7.46 10.61
C TYR A 13 7.59 -8.08 11.85
N ASP A 14 8.89 -8.35 11.83
CA ASP A 14 9.60 -8.78 13.03
C ASP A 14 9.74 -7.60 13.98
N GLU A 15 9.23 -7.83 15.20
CA GLU A 15 9.16 -6.85 16.29
C GLU A 15 10.33 -7.05 17.26
N SER A 16 11.32 -7.87 16.89
CA SER A 16 12.46 -8.27 17.72
C SER A 16 13.37 -7.12 18.17
N SER A 17 13.19 -5.91 17.64
CA SER A 17 13.91 -4.70 18.09
C SER A 17 13.38 -4.06 19.38
N GLU A 18 12.29 -4.55 19.99
CA GLU A 18 11.80 -3.99 21.26
C GLU A 18 12.12 -4.83 22.49
N GLY A 19 13.10 -4.35 23.26
CA GLY A 19 13.37 -4.73 24.65
C GLY A 19 12.22 -4.39 25.61
N GLY A 20 11.10 -5.11 25.48
CA GLY A 20 10.03 -5.06 26.45
C GLY A 20 9.11 -6.26 26.33
N GLY A 21 9.26 -7.19 27.28
CA GLY A 21 8.60 -8.49 27.26
C GLY A 21 7.08 -8.44 27.14
N ILE A 22 6.57 -8.96 26.02
CA ILE A 22 5.29 -9.68 25.89
C ILE A 22 5.46 -10.69 24.71
N PRO A 23 4.95 -11.94 24.84
CA PRO A 23 5.74 -13.19 24.80
C PRO A 23 6.41 -13.47 23.44
N SER A 24 7.33 -14.44 23.43
CA SER A 24 8.02 -15.01 22.26
C SER A 24 7.15 -15.02 20.99
N ALA A 25 7.77 -14.82 19.81
CA ALA A 25 7.15 -15.07 18.51
C ALA A 25 6.22 -16.30 18.59
N ALA A 26 5.03 -16.23 17.95
CA ALA A 26 4.09 -17.34 18.02
C ALA A 26 4.82 -18.64 17.65
N GLN A 27 4.57 -19.70 18.41
CA GLN A 27 5.20 -21.00 18.16
C GLN A 27 4.99 -21.35 16.68
N THR A 28 6.08 -21.61 15.97
CA THR A 28 6.03 -22.09 14.58
C THR A 28 6.03 -23.61 14.57
N ASP A 29 5.24 -24.21 13.69
CA ASP A 29 5.17 -25.67 13.51
C ASP A 29 4.71 -25.98 12.08
N GLU A 30 5.10 -27.13 11.51
CA GLU A 30 4.56 -27.60 10.23
C GLU A 30 3.09 -28.06 10.35
N ASP A 31 2.67 -28.53 11.54
CA ASP A 31 1.26 -28.68 11.88
C ASP A 31 0.66 -27.31 12.17
N CYS A 32 0.37 -26.54 11.13
CA CYS A 32 -0.11 -25.16 11.22
C CYS A 32 -1.42 -24.88 10.49
N LEU A 33 -1.99 -25.86 9.79
CA LEU A 33 -3.15 -25.68 8.92
C LEU A 33 -4.45 -25.61 9.74
N TYR A 34 -4.63 -24.48 10.43
CA TYR A 34 -5.76 -24.18 11.30
C TYR A 34 -6.57 -22.98 10.80
N LEU A 35 -7.82 -22.93 11.26
CA LEU A 35 -8.78 -21.84 11.02
C LEU A 35 -9.18 -21.21 12.36
N ASN A 36 -9.36 -19.90 12.39
CA ASN A 36 -10.02 -19.21 13.51
C ASN A 36 -11.37 -18.69 13.04
N ILE A 37 -12.44 -18.96 13.79
CA ILE A 37 -13.82 -18.63 13.40
C ILE A 37 -14.43 -17.71 14.47
N TRP A 38 -14.88 -16.53 14.05
CA TRP A 38 -15.69 -15.62 14.85
C TRP A 38 -17.10 -15.60 14.26
N THR A 39 -18.08 -15.98 15.08
CA THR A 39 -19.49 -15.99 14.69
C THR A 39 -20.30 -15.26 15.76
N PRO A 40 -21.19 -14.32 15.39
CA PRO A 40 -22.06 -13.67 16.36
C PRO A 40 -23.13 -14.64 16.84
N GLU A 41 -23.68 -14.40 18.03
CA GLU A 41 -24.74 -15.24 18.60
C GLU A 41 -25.97 -15.34 17.68
N THR A 42 -26.28 -14.27 16.94
CA THR A 42 -27.35 -14.25 15.93
C THR A 42 -27.11 -15.25 14.81
N GLY A 43 -25.84 -15.47 14.43
CA GLY A 43 -25.46 -16.48 13.45
C GLY A 43 -25.75 -17.89 13.95
N LEU A 44 -25.42 -18.19 15.20
CA LEU A 44 -25.71 -19.49 15.80
C LEU A 44 -27.21 -19.75 15.99
N ARG A 45 -28.01 -18.70 16.21
CA ARG A 45 -29.46 -18.82 16.44
C ARG A 45 -30.28 -18.88 15.15
N TYR A 46 -29.97 -18.04 14.17
CA TYR A 46 -30.78 -17.85 12.96
C TYR A 46 -30.09 -18.35 11.68
N GLY A 47 -28.78 -18.55 11.71
CA GLY A 47 -28.00 -19.08 10.60
C GLY A 47 -27.91 -18.14 9.39
N LYS A 48 -27.29 -18.68 8.32
CA LYS A 48 -27.21 -18.09 6.98
C LYS A 48 -26.59 -16.69 6.91
N LEU A 49 -25.63 -16.39 7.76
CA LEU A 49 -24.84 -15.16 7.65
C LEU A 49 -23.80 -15.26 6.52
N PRO A 50 -23.46 -14.15 5.83
CA PRO A 50 -22.33 -14.13 4.90
C PRO A 50 -21.03 -14.47 5.64
N ILE A 51 -20.11 -15.11 4.93
CA ILE A 51 -18.83 -15.57 5.46
C ILE A 51 -17.70 -14.76 4.82
N ALA A 52 -16.89 -14.09 5.63
CA ALA A 52 -15.67 -13.42 5.20
C ALA A 52 -14.45 -14.27 5.60
N VAL A 53 -13.69 -14.73 4.61
CA VAL A 53 -12.48 -15.54 4.80
C VAL A 53 -11.26 -14.65 4.54
N ILE A 54 -10.43 -14.44 5.55
CA ILE A 54 -9.27 -13.54 5.52
C ILE A 54 -8.00 -14.37 5.30
N VAL A 55 -7.24 -13.99 4.28
CA VAL A 55 -5.92 -14.53 3.92
C VAL A 55 -4.93 -13.37 3.86
N THR A 56 -3.81 -13.51 4.56
CA THR A 56 -2.82 -12.43 4.74
C THR A 56 -1.44 -12.93 4.35
N GLY A 57 -0.58 -12.05 3.84
CA GLY A 57 0.82 -12.40 3.59
C GLY A 57 1.51 -11.47 2.60
N GLU A 58 2.84 -11.44 2.67
CA GLU A 58 3.69 -10.61 1.80
C GLU A 58 4.65 -11.45 0.98
N GLU A 59 4.69 -11.17 -0.32
CA GLU A 59 5.61 -11.73 -1.31
C GLU A 59 5.73 -13.27 -1.27
N PHE A 60 4.69 -13.94 -0.75
CA PHE A 60 4.67 -15.39 -0.50
C PHE A 60 5.79 -15.88 0.43
N ALA A 61 6.49 -14.98 1.13
CA ALA A 61 7.64 -15.28 1.95
C ALA A 61 7.26 -15.45 3.43
N TYR A 62 6.36 -14.61 3.91
CA TYR A 62 5.95 -14.59 5.30
C TYR A 62 4.54 -13.98 5.47
N ASP A 63 4.03 -14.09 6.67
CA ASP A 63 2.77 -13.51 7.15
C ASP A 63 3.03 -12.85 8.52
N TRP A 64 2.02 -12.37 9.23
CA TRP A 64 2.24 -11.73 10.52
C TRP A 64 2.63 -12.73 11.62
N PRO A 65 3.75 -12.50 12.34
CA PRO A 65 4.36 -13.48 13.27
C PRO A 65 3.55 -13.74 14.55
N ARG A 66 2.39 -13.10 14.73
CA ARG A 66 1.55 -13.23 15.94
C ARG A 66 0.09 -13.61 15.67
N ASN A 67 -0.28 -13.96 14.43
CA ASN A 67 -1.68 -14.21 14.03
C ASN A 67 -2.60 -13.09 14.56
N ARG A 68 -2.30 -11.84 14.19
CA ARG A 68 -2.92 -10.63 14.75
C ARG A 68 -4.39 -10.43 14.34
N ILE A 69 -4.95 -11.28 13.49
CA ILE A 69 -6.35 -11.14 13.06
C ILE A 69 -7.27 -11.42 14.25
N ASN A 70 -8.11 -10.42 14.54
CA ASN A 70 -9.22 -10.55 15.47
C ASN A 70 -10.52 -10.14 14.75
N GLY A 71 -11.34 -11.12 14.40
CA GLY A 71 -12.59 -10.92 13.68
C GLY A 71 -13.78 -10.49 14.53
N LEU A 72 -13.60 -10.25 15.84
CA LEU A 72 -14.72 -10.07 16.79
C LEU A 72 -15.66 -8.92 16.40
N ASP A 73 -15.13 -7.71 16.15
CA ASP A 73 -15.98 -6.55 15.90
C ASP A 73 -16.62 -6.61 14.51
N LEU A 74 -15.90 -7.13 13.50
CA LEU A 74 -16.46 -7.36 12.17
C LEU A 74 -17.55 -8.44 12.19
N ALA A 75 -17.39 -9.48 13.00
CA ALA A 75 -18.44 -10.48 13.20
C ALA A 75 -19.70 -9.87 13.84
N GLY A 76 -19.53 -8.86 14.70
CA GLY A 76 -20.60 -8.04 15.26
C GLY A 76 -21.47 -7.32 14.22
N GLU A 77 -20.98 -7.16 12.98
CA GLU A 77 -21.77 -6.63 11.86
C GLU A 77 -22.73 -7.68 11.25
N GLY A 78 -22.87 -8.87 11.85
CA GLY A 78 -23.72 -9.95 11.34
C GLY A 78 -23.04 -10.73 10.21
N ILE A 79 -21.76 -11.07 10.40
CA ILE A 79 -20.89 -11.74 9.44
C ILE A 79 -20.16 -12.86 10.18
N VAL A 80 -19.96 -14.01 9.55
CA VAL A 80 -19.00 -15.00 10.06
C VAL A 80 -17.62 -14.62 9.53
N VAL A 81 -16.66 -14.35 10.42
CA VAL A 81 -15.29 -14.01 10.02
C VAL A 81 -14.41 -15.22 10.28
N ILE A 82 -13.60 -15.60 9.30
CA ILE A 82 -12.68 -16.74 9.37
C ILE A 82 -11.29 -16.27 8.94
N SER A 83 -10.25 -16.52 9.75
CA SER A 83 -8.87 -16.39 9.28
C SER A 83 -8.27 -17.76 8.97
N VAL A 84 -7.48 -17.84 7.90
CA VAL A 84 -6.91 -19.09 7.39
C VAL A 84 -5.40 -19.05 7.44
N GLN A 85 -4.81 -20.02 8.13
CA GLN A 85 -3.37 -20.29 8.01
C GLN A 85 -3.10 -21.17 6.79
N TYR A 86 -2.04 -20.87 6.07
CA TYR A 86 -1.58 -21.62 4.91
C TYR A 86 -0.05 -21.67 4.89
N ARG A 87 0.53 -22.67 4.22
CA ARG A 87 1.99 -22.78 4.10
C ARG A 87 2.54 -21.67 3.21
N ASN A 88 3.57 -20.98 3.69
CA ASN A 88 4.28 -19.92 2.96
C ASN A 88 5.72 -20.34 2.61
N ASN A 89 6.51 -19.45 2.00
CA ASN A 89 7.91 -19.66 1.63
C ASN A 89 8.19 -21.01 0.94
N ILE A 90 9.30 -21.68 1.26
CA ILE A 90 9.67 -22.98 0.71
C ILE A 90 8.61 -24.06 1.00
N TYR A 91 7.87 -23.97 2.11
CA TYR A 91 6.81 -24.94 2.43
C TYR A 91 5.57 -24.80 1.53
N GLY A 92 5.23 -23.58 1.15
CA GLY A 92 4.04 -23.27 0.36
C GLY A 92 4.27 -23.35 -1.14
N TRP A 93 5.47 -23.01 -1.59
CA TRP A 93 5.66 -22.53 -2.96
C TRP A 93 6.81 -23.19 -3.71
N LEU A 94 7.57 -24.08 -3.06
CA LEU A 94 8.61 -24.84 -3.75
C LEU A 94 7.99 -25.74 -4.83
N GLY A 95 8.33 -25.48 -6.09
CA GLY A 95 7.85 -26.22 -7.24
C GLY A 95 8.88 -26.31 -8.36
N LEU A 96 8.80 -27.37 -9.17
CA LEU A 96 9.68 -27.63 -10.31
C LEU A 96 8.95 -27.62 -11.66
N GLY A 97 7.74 -27.10 -11.70
CA GLY A 97 6.91 -27.06 -12.91
C GLY A 97 5.81 -28.11 -12.93
N GLU A 98 4.78 -27.92 -13.77
CA GLU A 98 3.57 -28.76 -13.84
C GLU A 98 3.89 -30.21 -14.20
N GLY A 99 4.91 -30.41 -15.04
CA GLY A 99 5.40 -31.73 -15.42
C GLY A 99 6.05 -32.52 -14.28
N HIS A 100 6.38 -31.88 -13.15
CA HIS A 100 7.05 -32.51 -12.02
C HIS A 100 6.04 -33.07 -11.01
N ARG A 101 5.56 -34.30 -11.26
CA ARG A 101 4.50 -34.97 -10.46
C ARG A 101 4.71 -35.01 -8.94
N GLN A 102 5.94 -34.94 -8.46
CA GLN A 102 6.26 -35.03 -7.03
C GLN A 102 6.42 -33.67 -6.34
N LEU A 103 6.64 -32.60 -7.10
CA LEU A 103 6.88 -31.25 -6.57
C LEU A 103 6.30 -30.20 -7.52
N PRO A 104 4.97 -30.22 -7.75
CA PRO A 104 4.32 -29.33 -8.71
C PRO A 104 4.29 -27.86 -8.25
N GLY A 105 4.52 -27.59 -6.96
CA GLY A 105 4.34 -26.26 -6.35
C GLY A 105 2.91 -26.05 -5.85
N ASN A 106 2.55 -24.80 -5.57
CA ASN A 106 1.19 -24.36 -5.18
C ASN A 106 0.58 -25.07 -3.96
N TYR A 107 1.40 -25.52 -3.00
CA TYR A 107 0.90 -26.12 -1.76
C TYR A 107 0.10 -25.09 -0.93
N GLY A 108 0.59 -23.84 -0.83
CA GLY A 108 -0.13 -22.76 -0.15
C GLY A 108 -1.48 -22.44 -0.79
N LEU A 109 -1.55 -22.41 -2.13
CA LEU A 109 -2.82 -22.27 -2.86
C LEU A 109 -3.77 -23.45 -2.59
N THR A 110 -3.23 -24.67 -2.55
CA THR A 110 -4.00 -25.87 -2.24
C THR A 110 -4.56 -25.84 -0.81
N ASP A 111 -3.79 -25.32 0.14
CA ASP A 111 -4.23 -25.16 1.54
C ASP A 111 -5.43 -24.22 1.63
N VAL A 112 -5.35 -23.04 1.00
CA VAL A 112 -6.45 -22.06 0.97
C VAL A 112 -7.70 -22.64 0.28
N ARG A 113 -7.53 -23.33 -0.86
CA ARG A 113 -8.65 -23.99 -1.56
C ARG A 113 -9.27 -25.11 -0.72
N MET A 114 -8.47 -25.87 0.01
CA MET A 114 -8.95 -26.91 0.91
C MET A 114 -9.73 -26.29 2.08
N ALA A 115 -9.22 -25.22 2.68
CA ALA A 115 -9.88 -24.46 3.73
C ALA A 115 -11.25 -23.95 3.26
N ILE A 116 -11.33 -23.33 2.07
CA ILE A 116 -12.61 -22.83 1.51
C ILE A 116 -13.60 -23.98 1.30
N LYS A 117 -13.16 -25.11 0.73
CA LYS A 117 -14.00 -26.31 0.56
C LYS A 117 -14.44 -26.91 1.90
N TRP A 118 -13.62 -26.81 2.94
CA TRP A 118 -13.99 -27.23 4.29
C TRP A 118 -15.02 -26.26 4.88
N ILE A 119 -14.78 -24.95 4.79
CA ILE A 119 -15.70 -23.90 5.25
C ILE A 119 -17.06 -24.06 4.60
N GLN A 120 -17.12 -24.25 3.28
CA GLN A 120 -18.36 -24.46 2.54
C GLN A 120 -19.13 -25.69 3.05
N ARG A 121 -18.43 -26.80 3.31
CA ARG A 121 -19.06 -28.04 3.81
C ARG A 121 -19.53 -27.95 5.26
N ASN A 122 -18.96 -27.04 6.05
CA ASN A 122 -19.24 -26.92 7.49
C ASN A 122 -19.97 -25.61 7.86
N ALA A 123 -20.33 -24.78 6.88
CA ALA A 123 -20.88 -23.43 7.06
C ALA A 123 -22.04 -23.37 8.06
N ASP A 124 -22.99 -24.30 7.93
CA ASP A 124 -24.19 -24.32 8.76
C ASP A 124 -23.86 -24.55 10.26
N ALA A 125 -22.75 -25.25 10.58
CA ALA A 125 -22.37 -25.57 11.95
C ALA A 125 -21.95 -24.34 12.78
N PHE A 126 -21.55 -23.26 12.11
CA PHE A 126 -21.19 -21.98 12.73
C PHE A 126 -22.08 -20.83 12.27
N GLY A 127 -23.24 -21.14 11.68
CA GLY A 127 -24.25 -20.15 11.30
C GLY A 127 -23.96 -19.39 10.00
N GLY A 128 -22.99 -19.85 9.21
CA GLY A 128 -22.63 -19.25 7.93
C GLY A 128 -23.50 -19.74 6.77
N ASN A 129 -23.51 -18.99 5.67
CA ASN A 129 -24.14 -19.36 4.41
C ASN A 129 -23.05 -19.86 3.43
N PRO A 130 -23.06 -21.13 3.02
CA PRO A 130 -22.05 -21.67 2.11
C PRO A 130 -22.07 -21.05 0.70
N ASP A 131 -23.14 -20.37 0.33
CA ASP A 131 -23.30 -19.68 -0.96
C ASP A 131 -22.91 -18.20 -0.92
N GLN A 132 -22.52 -17.68 0.25
CA GLN A 132 -22.10 -16.30 0.45
C GLN A 132 -20.73 -16.25 1.12
N ILE A 133 -19.74 -16.86 0.47
CA ILE A 133 -18.34 -16.82 0.88
C ILE A 133 -17.61 -15.72 0.13
N THR A 134 -16.98 -14.81 0.86
CA THR A 134 -16.15 -13.75 0.33
C THR A 134 -14.72 -13.94 0.80
N LEU A 135 -13.80 -13.98 -0.16
CA LEU A 135 -12.38 -14.14 0.12
C LEU A 135 -11.72 -12.75 0.14
N LEU A 136 -11.12 -12.40 1.27
CA LEU A 136 -10.42 -11.16 1.53
C LEU A 136 -8.92 -11.43 1.62
N GLY A 137 -8.16 -10.81 0.72
CA GLY A 137 -6.71 -10.85 0.68
C GLY A 137 -6.12 -9.54 1.14
N HIS A 138 -5.22 -9.56 2.12
CA HIS A 138 -4.38 -8.40 2.43
C HIS A 138 -2.93 -8.66 2.05
N GLY A 139 -2.28 -7.63 1.52
CA GLY A 139 -0.88 -7.67 1.16
C GLY A 139 -0.66 -8.33 -0.19
N SER A 140 0.58 -8.27 -0.65
CA SER A 140 0.96 -8.74 -1.99
C SER A 140 0.75 -10.26 -2.18
N GLY A 141 0.99 -11.06 -1.14
CA GLY A 141 0.78 -12.51 -1.15
C GLY A 141 -0.69 -12.89 -0.96
N GLY A 142 -1.37 -12.27 0.00
CA GLY A 142 -2.78 -12.53 0.28
C GLY A 142 -3.69 -12.17 -0.89
N ALA A 143 -3.56 -10.97 -1.44
CA ALA A 143 -4.34 -10.53 -2.60
C ALA A 143 -4.08 -11.39 -3.85
N ALA A 144 -2.82 -11.79 -4.08
CA ALA A 144 -2.45 -12.69 -5.16
C ALA A 144 -3.10 -14.08 -5.00
N LEU A 145 -3.13 -14.62 -3.78
CA LEU A 145 -3.82 -15.87 -3.47
C LEU A 145 -5.33 -15.80 -3.72
N VAL A 146 -5.96 -14.67 -3.39
CA VAL A 146 -7.39 -14.45 -3.68
C VAL A 146 -7.66 -14.46 -5.17
N LEU A 147 -6.86 -13.72 -5.95
CA LEU A 147 -6.99 -13.73 -7.41
C LEU A 147 -6.75 -15.12 -8.00
N ALA A 148 -5.67 -15.80 -7.59
CA ALA A 148 -5.37 -17.15 -8.05
C ALA A 148 -6.52 -18.13 -7.76
N THR A 149 -7.06 -18.09 -6.54
CA THR A 149 -8.19 -18.94 -6.13
C THR A 149 -9.44 -18.63 -6.95
N ALA A 150 -9.78 -17.35 -7.12
CA ALA A 150 -10.95 -16.94 -7.88
C ALA A 150 -10.84 -17.30 -9.36
N LEU A 151 -9.64 -17.24 -9.92
CA LEU A 151 -9.37 -17.66 -11.27
C LEU A 151 -9.52 -19.18 -11.42
N GLU A 152 -9.00 -19.98 -10.50
CA GLU A 152 -9.12 -21.45 -10.60
C GLU A 152 -10.53 -21.97 -10.28
N ASP A 153 -11.21 -21.42 -9.29
CA ASP A 153 -12.49 -21.92 -8.76
C ASP A 153 -13.48 -20.77 -8.46
N SER A 154 -13.83 -19.94 -9.45
CA SER A 154 -14.72 -18.78 -9.26
C SER A 154 -16.09 -19.13 -8.63
N ASN A 155 -16.61 -20.33 -8.91
CA ASN A 155 -17.90 -20.80 -8.40
C ASN A 155 -17.94 -20.98 -6.88
N LEU A 156 -16.79 -21.01 -6.20
CA LEU A 156 -16.72 -21.12 -4.73
C LEU A 156 -16.90 -19.78 -4.03
N LEU A 157 -16.78 -18.66 -4.75
CA LEU A 157 -16.66 -17.33 -4.15
C LEU A 157 -17.75 -16.41 -4.68
N LYS A 158 -18.40 -15.71 -3.76
CA LYS A 158 -19.48 -14.78 -4.08
C LYS A 158 -18.98 -13.38 -4.38
N GLN A 159 -17.96 -12.92 -3.65
CA GLN A 159 -17.29 -11.63 -3.82
C GLN A 159 -15.81 -11.78 -3.48
N LEU A 160 -15.00 -10.78 -3.84
CA LEU A 160 -13.57 -10.71 -3.54
C LEU A 160 -13.23 -9.37 -2.90
N VAL A 161 -12.29 -9.38 -1.95
CA VAL A 161 -11.72 -8.15 -1.37
C VAL A 161 -10.20 -8.20 -1.50
N LEU A 162 -9.58 -7.16 -2.06
CA LEU A 162 -8.14 -7.05 -2.25
C LEU A 162 -7.63 -5.76 -1.57
N MET A 163 -7.02 -5.90 -0.40
CA MET A 163 -6.48 -4.79 0.38
C MET A 163 -4.97 -4.73 0.19
N SER A 164 -4.46 -3.54 -0.15
CA SER A 164 -3.05 -3.31 -0.48
C SER A 164 -2.49 -4.38 -1.44
N PRO A 165 -3.16 -4.64 -2.60
CA PRO A 165 -2.75 -5.70 -3.52
C PRO A 165 -1.36 -5.50 -4.12
N GLY A 166 -0.82 -4.28 -4.01
CA GLY A 166 0.59 -3.97 -4.21
C GLY A 166 1.18 -4.61 -5.48
N PRO A 167 2.39 -5.20 -5.39
CA PRO A 167 3.05 -5.78 -6.54
C PRO A 167 2.45 -7.13 -6.98
N VAL A 168 1.13 -7.33 -6.91
CA VAL A 168 0.46 -8.56 -7.39
C VAL A 168 0.78 -8.86 -8.85
N LEU A 169 0.89 -7.82 -9.69
CA LEU A 169 1.28 -7.97 -11.10
C LEU A 169 2.73 -8.43 -11.27
N ARG A 170 3.63 -8.11 -10.33
CA ARG A 170 4.98 -8.69 -10.31
C ARG A 170 4.96 -10.12 -9.77
N SER A 171 4.12 -10.33 -8.76
CA SER A 171 4.00 -11.58 -8.00
C SER A 171 3.32 -12.69 -8.80
N LEU A 172 2.62 -12.37 -9.89
CA LEU A 172 1.90 -13.33 -10.75
C LEU A 172 1.99 -13.01 -12.26
N GLY A 173 2.78 -12.00 -12.65
CA GLY A 173 2.87 -11.54 -14.03
C GLY A 173 3.81 -12.37 -14.91
N SER A 174 4.16 -11.81 -16.05
CA SER A 174 5.03 -12.46 -17.04
C SER A 174 6.37 -12.90 -16.44
N GLY A 175 6.81 -14.10 -16.84
CA GLY A 175 8.05 -14.71 -16.34
C GLY A 175 8.00 -15.21 -14.90
N HIS A 176 6.91 -14.99 -14.15
CA HIS A 176 6.80 -15.43 -12.75
C HIS A 176 7.01 -16.94 -12.60
N ASP A 177 6.24 -17.74 -13.34
CA ASP A 177 6.31 -19.20 -13.28
C ASP A 177 7.73 -19.73 -13.52
N GLN A 178 8.44 -19.16 -14.49
CA GLN A 178 9.83 -19.52 -14.80
C GLN A 178 10.77 -19.15 -13.64
N ARG A 179 10.61 -17.96 -13.05
CA ARG A 179 11.39 -17.52 -11.89
C ARG A 179 11.15 -18.43 -10.67
N VAL A 180 9.90 -18.83 -10.40
CA VAL A 180 9.58 -19.74 -9.30
C VAL A 180 10.26 -21.09 -9.47
N VAL A 181 10.17 -21.67 -10.68
CA VAL A 181 10.78 -22.97 -10.99
C VAL A 181 12.30 -22.91 -10.90
N GLU A 182 12.93 -21.85 -11.42
CA GLU A 182 14.38 -21.66 -11.34
C GLU A 182 14.86 -21.46 -9.90
N THR A 183 14.15 -20.64 -9.13
CA THR A 183 14.37 -20.46 -7.69
C THR A 183 14.27 -21.80 -6.96
N GLY A 184 13.27 -22.63 -7.29
CA GLY A 184 13.11 -23.96 -6.72
C GLY A 184 14.29 -24.89 -6.99
N ARG A 185 14.86 -24.88 -8.21
CA ARG A 185 16.07 -25.65 -8.54
C ARG A 185 17.28 -25.19 -7.72
N GLN A 186 17.48 -23.88 -7.61
CA GLN A 186 18.58 -23.31 -6.83
C GLN A 186 18.49 -23.68 -5.35
N LEU A 187 17.28 -23.65 -4.76
CA LEU A 187 17.07 -24.06 -3.37
C LEU A 187 17.41 -25.53 -3.16
N ILE A 188 16.95 -26.41 -4.04
CA ILE A 188 17.26 -27.85 -3.97
C ILE A 188 18.76 -28.10 -4.06
N GLN A 189 19.46 -27.38 -4.94
CA GLN A 189 20.92 -27.47 -5.06
C GLN A 189 21.62 -27.00 -3.78
N LYS A 190 21.21 -25.86 -3.21
CA LYS A 190 21.75 -25.33 -1.94
C LYS A 190 21.55 -26.28 -0.77
N LEU A 191 20.42 -26.99 -0.74
CA LEU A 191 20.09 -27.98 0.28
C LEU A 191 20.85 -29.30 0.11
N GLY A 192 21.66 -29.46 -0.95
CA GLY A 192 22.40 -30.69 -1.22
C GLY A 192 21.51 -31.88 -1.60
N CYS A 193 20.23 -31.64 -1.89
CA CYS A 193 19.31 -32.66 -2.36
C CYS A 193 19.51 -32.89 -3.86
N GLN A 194 20.66 -33.48 -4.22
CA GLN A 194 21.07 -33.67 -5.61
C GLN A 194 20.07 -34.51 -6.44
N PHE A 195 20.05 -34.22 -7.73
CA PHE A 195 19.10 -34.73 -8.70
C PHE A 195 19.78 -35.69 -9.67
N GLU A 196 19.31 -36.92 -9.73
CA GLU A 196 19.27 -37.69 -10.98
C GLU A 196 17.79 -37.93 -11.32
N GLU A 197 17.41 -37.75 -12.58
CA GLU A 197 16.02 -37.92 -13.02
C GLU A 197 15.49 -39.34 -12.76
N ALA A 198 16.40 -40.32 -12.61
CA ALA A 198 16.13 -41.71 -12.24
C ALA A 198 15.88 -41.91 -10.72
N GLN A 199 16.30 -40.98 -9.87
CA GLN A 199 16.32 -41.10 -8.41
C GLN A 199 15.23 -40.25 -7.71
N ARG A 200 14.09 -40.05 -8.37
CA ARG A 200 12.96 -39.19 -7.94
C ARG A 200 12.53 -39.36 -6.47
N ARG A 201 12.52 -40.59 -5.93
CA ARG A 201 12.16 -40.84 -4.50
C ARG A 201 13.19 -40.30 -3.51
N GLN A 202 14.44 -40.08 -3.91
CA GLN A 202 15.48 -39.59 -3.02
C GLN A 202 15.33 -38.09 -2.71
N LEU A 203 14.79 -37.30 -3.65
CA LEU A 203 14.60 -35.85 -3.49
C LEU A 203 13.63 -35.52 -2.34
N LEU A 204 12.39 -36.04 -2.38
CA LEU A 204 11.41 -35.79 -1.31
C LEU A 204 11.89 -36.35 0.04
N GLY A 205 12.57 -37.49 0.02
CA GLY A 205 13.17 -38.07 1.23
C GLY A 205 14.26 -37.18 1.81
N CYS A 206 15.07 -36.52 0.97
CA CYS A 206 16.06 -35.55 1.39
C CYS A 206 15.39 -34.32 2.01
N LEU A 207 14.48 -33.67 1.28
CA LEU A 207 13.79 -32.46 1.74
C LEU A 207 13.04 -32.66 3.07
N ARG A 208 12.39 -33.81 3.27
CA ARG A 208 11.67 -34.14 4.52
C ARG A 208 12.59 -34.47 5.70
N ARG A 209 13.86 -34.81 5.46
CA ARG A 209 14.86 -35.04 6.51
C ARG A 209 15.61 -33.76 6.88
N THR A 210 15.60 -32.76 6.00
CA THR A 210 16.18 -31.45 6.25
C THR A 210 15.44 -30.78 7.42
N SER A 211 16.20 -30.14 8.31
CA SER A 211 15.62 -29.42 9.44
C SER A 211 14.82 -28.20 8.97
N GLN A 212 13.84 -27.79 9.78
CA GLN A 212 13.07 -26.56 9.50
C GLN A 212 13.98 -25.33 9.35
N GLU A 213 15.01 -25.25 10.19
CA GLU A 213 15.96 -24.15 10.20
C GLU A 213 16.78 -24.09 8.91
N ASP A 214 17.28 -25.22 8.42
CA ASP A 214 18.07 -25.26 7.18
C ASP A 214 17.21 -24.95 5.95
N LEU A 215 15.95 -25.41 5.93
CA LEU A 215 15.00 -25.06 4.87
C LEU A 215 14.75 -23.54 4.80
N LEU A 216 14.53 -22.91 5.97
CA LEU A 216 14.28 -21.48 6.06
C LEU A 216 15.53 -20.66 5.74
N ARG A 217 16.71 -21.02 6.25
CA ARG A 217 17.99 -20.36 5.91
C ARG A 217 18.32 -20.47 4.43
N ALA A 218 18.08 -21.62 3.81
CA ALA A 218 18.27 -21.79 2.37
C ALA A 218 17.37 -20.84 1.58
N TYR A 219 16.09 -20.74 1.97
CA TYR A 219 15.15 -19.80 1.38
C TYR A 219 15.56 -18.34 1.61
N GLU A 220 15.92 -17.95 2.83
CA GLU A 220 16.39 -16.62 3.18
C GLU A 220 17.57 -16.17 2.31
N SER A 221 18.52 -17.08 2.05
CA SER A 221 19.70 -16.81 1.22
C SER A 221 19.38 -16.46 -0.23
N VAL A 222 18.20 -16.88 -0.73
CA VAL A 222 17.75 -16.67 -2.10
C VAL A 222 16.74 -15.52 -2.17
N TYR A 223 15.82 -15.45 -1.21
CA TYR A 223 14.85 -14.38 -1.06
C TYR A 223 15.52 -13.01 -0.80
N ASN A 224 16.64 -13.00 -0.08
CA ASN A 224 17.49 -11.84 0.17
C ASN A 224 16.69 -10.61 0.65
N HIS A 225 15.83 -10.80 1.66
CA HIS A 225 15.02 -9.74 2.29
C HIS A 225 14.20 -8.88 1.30
N GLY A 226 13.74 -9.44 0.20
CA GLY A 226 12.94 -8.71 -0.78
C GLY A 226 13.75 -7.80 -1.73
N ASN A 227 15.09 -7.91 -1.72
CA ASN A 227 16.01 -7.24 -2.66
C ASN A 227 15.90 -7.83 -4.10
N GLY A 228 14.80 -8.50 -4.46
CA GLY A 228 14.27 -8.46 -5.83
C GLY A 228 14.78 -9.44 -6.90
N SER A 229 15.26 -10.65 -6.59
CA SER A 229 15.71 -11.57 -7.67
C SER A 229 15.03 -12.94 -7.74
N TYR A 230 14.60 -13.53 -6.61
CA TYR A 230 14.17 -14.93 -6.59
C TYR A 230 13.05 -15.16 -5.57
N GLN A 231 11.83 -14.83 -5.98
CA GLN A 231 10.63 -15.05 -5.17
C GLN A 231 9.96 -16.35 -5.62
N LEU A 232 9.66 -17.22 -4.65
CA LEU A 232 8.67 -18.26 -4.85
C LEU A 232 7.27 -17.64 -4.88
N GLY A 233 6.29 -18.36 -5.41
CA GLY A 233 4.91 -17.88 -5.45
C GLY A 233 3.97 -18.85 -6.15
N VAL A 234 2.77 -18.37 -6.46
CA VAL A 234 1.74 -19.15 -7.14
C VAL A 234 2.07 -19.28 -8.62
N ILE A 235 2.16 -20.51 -9.11
CA ILE A 235 2.35 -20.80 -10.52
C ILE A 235 0.98 -20.82 -11.23
N LEU A 236 0.77 -19.91 -12.18
CA LEU A 236 -0.48 -19.77 -12.94
C LEU A 236 -0.19 -20.05 -14.43
N TRP A 237 -0.26 -21.31 -14.84
CA TRP A 237 0.19 -21.86 -16.14
C TRP A 237 -0.33 -21.18 -17.43
N ARG A 238 -1.23 -20.20 -17.34
CA ARG A 238 -1.75 -19.37 -18.46
C ARG A 238 -1.58 -17.86 -18.26
N GLY A 239 -0.70 -17.45 -17.34
CA GLY A 239 -0.45 -16.05 -17.00
C GLY A 239 -1.62 -15.37 -16.28
N LEU A 240 -1.33 -14.41 -15.39
CA LEU A 240 -2.38 -13.65 -14.70
C LEU A 240 -3.13 -12.72 -15.65
N GLU A 241 -2.40 -11.91 -16.44
CA GLU A 241 -2.98 -10.79 -17.17
C GLU A 241 -4.03 -11.23 -18.21
N GLU A 242 -3.71 -12.25 -19.01
CA GLU A 242 -4.63 -12.81 -20.01
C GLU A 242 -5.93 -13.28 -19.33
N ARG A 243 -5.80 -13.96 -18.18
CA ARG A 243 -6.95 -14.49 -17.45
C ARG A 243 -7.81 -13.38 -16.86
N LEU A 244 -7.22 -12.35 -16.26
CA LEU A 244 -7.97 -11.22 -15.71
C LEU A 244 -8.73 -10.45 -16.80
N ARG A 245 -8.17 -10.34 -18.02
CA ARG A 245 -8.83 -9.67 -19.14
C ARG A 245 -9.94 -10.53 -19.76
N ASN A 246 -9.79 -11.85 -19.78
CA ASN A 246 -10.70 -12.77 -20.47
C ASN A 246 -11.78 -13.36 -19.56
N GLN A 247 -11.64 -13.28 -18.23
CA GLN A 247 -12.58 -13.86 -17.28
C GLN A 247 -13.26 -12.76 -16.44
N THR A 248 -14.59 -12.81 -16.36
CA THR A 248 -15.35 -11.98 -15.43
C THR A 248 -15.29 -12.62 -14.04
N LEU A 249 -14.75 -11.89 -13.08
CA LEU A 249 -14.67 -12.28 -11.68
C LEU A 249 -15.96 -11.86 -10.93
N PRO A 250 -16.23 -12.48 -9.75
CA PRO A 250 -17.25 -11.97 -8.84
C PRO A 250 -16.98 -10.49 -8.45
N PRO A 251 -17.98 -9.75 -7.95
CA PRO A 251 -17.78 -8.36 -7.54
C PRO A 251 -16.57 -8.19 -6.62
N LEU A 252 -15.76 -7.16 -6.88
CA LEU A 252 -14.52 -6.89 -6.16
C LEU A 252 -14.60 -5.57 -5.41
N LEU A 253 -14.05 -5.56 -4.20
CA LEU A 253 -13.67 -4.35 -3.47
C LEU A 253 -12.15 -4.34 -3.36
N LEU A 254 -11.49 -3.30 -3.85
CA LEU A 254 -10.03 -3.22 -3.81
C LEU A 254 -9.55 -1.82 -3.43
N GLY A 255 -8.43 -1.74 -2.73
CA GLY A 255 -7.88 -0.46 -2.35
C GLY A 255 -6.45 -0.52 -1.84
N ILE A 256 -5.87 0.65 -1.69
CA ILE A 256 -4.51 0.88 -1.19
C ILE A 256 -4.54 1.99 -0.14
N THR A 257 -3.46 2.10 0.65
CA THR A 257 -3.24 3.27 1.50
C THR A 257 -2.50 4.38 0.73
N SER A 258 -2.56 5.62 1.19
CA SER A 258 -1.97 6.78 0.49
C SER A 258 -0.44 6.86 0.56
N ASN A 259 0.18 6.19 1.55
CA ASN A 259 1.63 6.15 1.75
C ASN A 259 2.09 4.72 2.10
N GLU A 260 1.74 3.76 1.25
CA GLU A 260 2.09 2.34 1.40
C GLU A 260 3.58 2.14 1.72
N GLY A 261 4.47 2.85 1.03
CA GLY A 261 5.94 2.79 1.16
C GLY A 261 6.50 3.21 2.53
N ALA A 262 5.68 3.77 3.42
CA ALA A 262 6.07 4.06 4.80
C ALA A 262 6.28 2.81 5.67
N PHE A 263 5.99 1.60 5.16
CA PHE A 263 6.16 0.36 5.92
C PHE A 263 7.60 0.11 6.40
N LEU A 264 8.62 0.70 5.78
CA LEU A 264 10.04 0.60 6.21
C LEU A 264 10.53 1.80 7.04
N GLN A 265 9.63 2.66 7.52
CA GLN A 265 9.97 3.90 8.23
C GLN A 265 10.98 3.68 9.37
N ASP A 266 10.71 2.74 10.29
CA ASP A 266 11.57 2.52 11.47
C ASP A 266 13.00 2.12 11.07
N TYR A 267 13.12 1.21 10.10
CA TYR A 267 14.42 0.78 9.57
C TYR A 267 15.18 1.95 8.92
N TRP A 268 14.49 2.80 8.16
CA TRP A 268 15.14 3.97 7.55
C TRP A 268 15.46 5.07 8.55
N LEU A 269 14.70 5.20 9.63
CA LEU A 269 15.04 6.09 10.74
C LEU A 269 16.32 5.61 11.43
N ASP A 270 16.52 4.29 11.59
CA ASP A 270 17.76 3.74 12.13
C ASP A 270 18.96 4.02 11.21
N VAL A 271 18.83 3.80 9.89
CA VAL A 271 19.87 4.18 8.91
C VAL A 271 20.12 5.70 8.94
N ALA A 272 19.06 6.49 9.07
CA ALA A 272 19.18 7.95 9.12
C ALA A 272 19.89 8.47 10.38
N ARG A 273 19.89 7.72 11.49
CA ARG A 273 20.67 8.05 12.70
C ARG A 273 22.18 7.95 12.46
N GLU A 274 22.62 7.15 11.50
CA GLU A 274 24.03 7.11 11.07
C GLU A 274 24.42 8.36 10.27
N GLY A 275 23.43 9.13 9.80
CA GLY A 275 23.58 10.43 9.18
C GLY A 275 23.11 10.48 7.73
N GLN A 276 23.10 11.69 7.16
CA GLN A 276 22.63 11.94 5.80
C GLN A 276 23.40 11.12 4.74
N LEU A 277 24.72 10.95 4.91
CA LEU A 277 25.56 10.22 3.97
C LEU A 277 25.21 8.73 3.92
N ALA A 278 25.03 8.08 5.08
CA ALA A 278 24.62 6.68 5.16
C ALA A 278 23.27 6.45 4.46
N LEU A 279 22.32 7.37 4.65
CA LEU A 279 21.02 7.31 3.97
C LEU A 279 21.15 7.49 2.45
N GLN A 280 22.02 8.40 2.00
CA GLN A 280 22.29 8.58 0.57
C GLN A 280 22.97 7.36 -0.07
N GLU A 281 23.91 6.73 0.64
CA GLU A 281 24.53 5.47 0.20
C GLU A 281 23.49 4.36 0.11
N TYR A 282 22.63 4.22 1.12
CA TYR A 282 21.53 3.26 1.11
C TYR A 282 20.56 3.48 -0.07
N ILE A 283 20.22 4.74 -0.37
CA ILE A 283 19.39 5.08 -1.53
C ILE A 283 20.08 4.63 -2.84
N ASN A 284 21.36 4.97 -3.01
CA ASN A 284 22.08 4.72 -4.25
C ASN A 284 22.43 3.23 -4.47
N HIS A 285 22.73 2.49 -3.40
CA HIS A 285 23.18 1.11 -3.49
C HIS A 285 22.09 0.07 -3.27
N THR A 286 20.98 0.43 -2.62
CA THR A 286 19.89 -0.51 -2.30
C THR A 286 18.58 -0.07 -2.95
N VAL A 287 18.06 1.11 -2.64
CA VAL A 287 16.70 1.50 -3.08
C VAL A 287 16.60 1.64 -4.59
N LEU A 288 17.47 2.45 -5.20
CA LEU A 288 17.40 2.74 -6.64
C LEU A 288 17.66 1.50 -7.50
N PRO A 289 18.68 0.66 -7.23
CA PRO A 289 18.87 -0.59 -7.98
C PRO A 289 17.68 -1.55 -7.86
N ASN A 290 17.01 -1.59 -6.70
CA ASN A 290 15.87 -2.47 -6.50
C ASN A 290 14.64 -2.02 -7.24
N VAL A 291 14.39 -0.71 -7.24
CA VAL A 291 13.32 -0.12 -8.06
C VAL A 291 13.57 -0.41 -9.55
N LEU A 292 14.78 -0.14 -10.05
CA LEU A 292 15.10 -0.39 -11.46
C LEU A 292 14.96 -1.85 -11.84
N ARG A 293 15.41 -2.78 -10.98
CA ARG A 293 15.25 -4.22 -11.19
C ARG A 293 13.78 -4.63 -11.17
N SER A 294 12.99 -4.07 -10.26
CA SER A 294 11.55 -4.36 -10.14
C SER A 294 10.74 -3.90 -11.35
N LEU A 295 11.22 -2.89 -12.06
CA LEU A 295 10.64 -2.37 -13.30
C LEU A 295 11.18 -3.07 -14.55
N GLU A 296 11.99 -4.13 -14.40
CA GLU A 296 12.66 -4.87 -15.49
C GLU A 296 13.55 -3.97 -16.38
N ALA A 297 13.93 -2.77 -15.90
CA ALA A 297 14.67 -1.76 -16.64
C ALA A 297 16.20 -2.01 -16.71
N ALA A 298 16.63 -3.28 -16.65
CA ALA A 298 18.02 -3.61 -16.45
C ALA A 298 18.77 -3.84 -17.78
N GLY A 299 19.49 -2.80 -18.25
CA GLY A 299 20.70 -2.97 -19.06
C GLY A 299 20.78 -2.12 -20.34
N GLY A 300 21.13 -0.84 -20.23
CA GLY A 300 21.44 0.02 -21.39
C GLY A 300 21.66 1.50 -21.02
N GLU A 301 21.94 2.36 -22.02
CA GLU A 301 22.02 3.83 -21.86
C GLU A 301 20.72 4.41 -21.25
N GLU A 302 19.57 3.76 -21.50
CA GLU A 302 18.27 4.12 -20.94
C GLU A 302 18.24 4.08 -19.40
N GLY A 303 18.96 3.14 -18.77
CA GLY A 303 19.03 3.04 -17.31
C GLY A 303 19.62 4.28 -16.63
N GLY A 304 20.55 4.97 -17.31
CA GLY A 304 21.15 6.21 -16.82
C GLY A 304 20.15 7.39 -16.84
N SER A 305 19.40 7.55 -17.93
CA SER A 305 18.38 8.59 -18.05
C SER A 305 17.21 8.37 -17.08
N GLN A 306 16.80 7.11 -16.89
CA GLN A 306 15.77 6.71 -15.94
C GLN A 306 16.17 7.01 -14.50
N LEU A 307 17.40 6.63 -14.12
CA LEU A 307 17.95 6.94 -12.81
C LEU A 307 18.01 8.45 -12.54
N ALA A 308 18.41 9.23 -13.55
CA ALA A 308 18.44 10.70 -13.43
C ALA A 308 17.03 11.28 -13.22
N ALA A 309 16.02 10.78 -13.93
CA ALA A 309 14.65 11.23 -13.77
C ALA A 309 14.05 10.85 -12.40
N ILE A 310 14.34 9.65 -11.89
CA ILE A 310 13.95 9.22 -10.54
C ILE A 310 14.61 10.13 -9.50
N LYS A 311 15.93 10.35 -9.60
CA LYS A 311 16.65 11.26 -8.70
C LYS A 311 16.09 12.67 -8.75
N TRP A 312 15.77 13.17 -9.94
CA TRP A 312 15.16 14.49 -10.12
C TRP A 312 13.76 14.61 -9.48
N ARG A 313 12.93 13.56 -9.57
CA ARG A 313 11.57 13.60 -9.02
C ARG A 313 11.51 13.49 -7.50
N TYR A 314 12.32 12.60 -6.91
CA TYR A 314 12.17 12.22 -5.50
C TYR A 314 13.25 12.78 -4.58
N PHE A 315 14.40 13.19 -5.13
CA PHE A 315 15.58 13.56 -4.32
C PHE A 315 16.22 14.89 -4.75
N ASN A 316 15.56 15.67 -5.61
CA ASN A 316 16.07 16.95 -6.08
C ASN A 316 15.90 18.05 -5.02
N GLY A 317 16.85 18.99 -4.97
CA GLY A 317 16.85 20.09 -4.00
C GLY A 317 17.52 19.77 -2.66
N VAL A 318 18.14 18.59 -2.53
CA VAL A 318 18.98 18.21 -1.38
C VAL A 318 20.42 18.64 -1.69
N PRO A 319 20.97 19.69 -1.06
CA PRO A 319 22.39 19.98 -1.21
C PRO A 319 23.23 18.80 -0.68
N GLU A 320 24.37 18.54 -1.33
CA GLU A 320 25.34 17.50 -0.94
C GLU A 320 25.82 17.64 0.52
N ARG A 321 25.65 18.83 1.11
CA ARG A 321 25.81 19.10 2.53
C ARG A 321 24.60 19.90 3.05
N GLY A 322 23.88 19.35 4.02
CA GLY A 322 22.82 20.07 4.75
C GLY A 322 21.40 19.93 4.18
N GLY A 323 21.15 18.92 3.36
CA GLY A 323 19.77 18.58 2.99
C GLY A 323 19.05 17.89 4.15
N SER A 324 17.78 18.20 4.36
CA SER A 324 17.00 17.61 5.46
C SER A 324 16.84 16.10 5.23
N VAL A 325 17.31 15.28 6.18
CA VAL A 325 17.10 13.82 6.24
C VAL A 325 15.63 13.47 6.01
N ILE A 326 14.71 14.30 6.51
CA ILE A 326 13.25 14.17 6.33
C ILE A 326 12.85 14.17 4.85
N HIS A 327 13.50 14.98 4.01
CA HIS A 327 13.24 15.03 2.58
C HIS A 327 13.66 13.72 1.90
N LEU A 328 14.83 13.17 2.25
CA LEU A 328 15.29 11.90 1.71
C LEU A 328 14.35 10.75 2.09
N LEU A 329 13.93 10.69 3.36
CA LEU A 329 12.97 9.70 3.84
C LEU A 329 11.62 9.81 3.13
N SER A 330 11.06 11.03 3.03
CA SER A 330 9.83 11.29 2.27
C SER A 330 9.95 10.86 0.80
N GLY A 331 11.09 11.16 0.17
CA GLY A 331 11.39 10.77 -1.21
C GLY A 331 11.42 9.26 -1.40
N MET A 332 12.04 8.51 -0.47
CA MET A 332 12.06 7.05 -0.48
C MET A 332 10.67 6.44 -0.33
N GLN A 333 9.88 6.92 0.64
CA GLN A 333 8.52 6.42 0.88
C GLN A 333 7.62 6.66 -0.33
N ARG A 334 7.71 7.85 -0.93
CA ARG A 334 6.95 8.19 -2.13
C ARG A 334 7.36 7.34 -3.33
N LEU A 335 8.66 7.15 -3.55
CA LEU A 335 9.19 6.30 -4.61
C LEU A 335 8.66 4.87 -4.49
N LEU A 336 8.70 4.27 -3.29
CA LEU A 336 8.18 2.92 -3.09
C LEU A 336 6.66 2.84 -3.18
N SER A 337 5.93 3.83 -2.66
CA SER A 337 4.46 3.89 -2.78
C SER A 337 4.02 3.92 -4.24
N GLU A 338 4.69 4.72 -5.08
CA GLU A 338 4.38 4.80 -6.51
C GLU A 338 4.70 3.49 -7.24
N THR A 339 5.91 2.97 -7.03
CA THR A 339 6.43 1.86 -7.85
C THR A 339 5.88 0.50 -7.44
N LEU A 340 5.69 0.26 -6.14
CA LEU A 340 5.24 -1.04 -5.62
C LEU A 340 3.72 -1.13 -5.46
N TYR A 341 3.00 -0.01 -5.33
CA TYR A 341 1.57 -0.02 -5.02
C TYR A 341 0.71 0.75 -6.01
N GLU A 342 0.92 2.05 -6.19
CA GLU A 342 0.01 2.86 -7.01
C GLU A 342 0.04 2.46 -8.49
N LEU A 343 1.23 2.26 -9.07
CA LEU A 343 1.40 1.84 -10.45
C LEU A 343 0.73 0.47 -10.72
N PRO A 344 1.05 -0.61 -9.97
CA PRO A 344 0.38 -1.90 -10.18
C PRO A 344 -1.10 -1.87 -9.81
N PHE A 345 -1.53 -1.09 -8.82
CA PHE A 345 -2.96 -0.92 -8.49
C PHE A 345 -3.73 -0.30 -9.65
N PHE A 346 -3.19 0.74 -10.29
CA PHE A 346 -3.79 1.35 -11.47
C PHE A 346 -3.88 0.36 -12.65
N ARG A 347 -2.81 -0.40 -12.92
CA ARG A 347 -2.83 -1.44 -13.97
C ARG A 347 -3.82 -2.56 -13.64
N LEU A 348 -3.93 -2.97 -12.37
CA LEU A 348 -4.88 -3.99 -11.94
C LEU A 348 -6.33 -3.53 -12.14
N LEU A 349 -6.66 -2.28 -11.79
CA LEU A 349 -7.97 -1.68 -12.06
C LEU A 349 -8.30 -1.69 -13.56
N ASP A 350 -7.31 -1.40 -14.41
CA ASP A 350 -7.48 -1.43 -15.87
C ASP A 350 -7.75 -2.85 -16.42
N MET A 351 -7.09 -3.86 -15.86
CA MET A 351 -7.29 -5.27 -16.21
C MET A 351 -8.64 -5.80 -15.72
N LEU A 352 -9.10 -5.36 -14.55
CA LEU A 352 -10.35 -5.77 -13.93
C LEU A 352 -11.58 -5.01 -14.45
N ASN A 353 -11.43 -4.17 -15.48
CA ASN A 353 -12.53 -3.37 -16.04
C ASN A 353 -13.70 -4.22 -16.60
N GLY A 354 -13.47 -5.52 -16.87
CA GLY A 354 -14.53 -6.47 -17.24
C GLY A 354 -15.37 -7.00 -16.07
N SER A 355 -15.00 -6.67 -14.82
CA SER A 355 -15.66 -7.11 -13.59
C SER A 355 -16.16 -5.89 -12.79
N THR A 356 -17.23 -6.05 -12.01
CA THR A 356 -17.72 -4.97 -11.14
C THR A 356 -16.73 -4.73 -10.00
N SER A 357 -15.99 -3.62 -10.06
CA SER A 357 -14.89 -3.33 -9.15
C SER A 357 -15.15 -2.01 -8.40
N TYR A 358 -15.11 -2.02 -7.07
CA TYR A 358 -15.20 -0.82 -6.23
C TYR A 358 -13.80 -0.49 -5.70
N ALA A 359 -13.29 0.68 -6.05
CA ALA A 359 -11.94 1.10 -5.66
C ALA A 359 -11.96 2.08 -4.49
N TYR A 360 -11.02 1.97 -3.55
CA TYR A 360 -10.74 3.01 -2.55
C TYR A 360 -9.27 3.36 -2.40
N VAL A 361 -9.03 4.54 -1.84
CA VAL A 361 -7.78 4.92 -1.17
C VAL A 361 -8.07 5.23 0.29
N PHE A 362 -7.27 4.67 1.19
CA PHE A 362 -7.30 5.02 2.61
C PHE A 362 -6.21 6.05 2.90
N ASP A 363 -6.60 7.23 3.37
CA ASP A 363 -5.69 8.35 3.61
C ASP A 363 -5.97 8.99 4.97
N GLN A 364 -5.19 8.62 5.98
CA GLN A 364 -5.32 9.15 7.33
C GLN A 364 -3.93 9.37 7.91
N ALA A 365 -3.57 10.64 8.13
CA ALA A 365 -2.32 11.01 8.79
C ALA A 365 -2.26 10.40 10.20
N HIS A 366 -1.04 10.04 10.62
CA HIS A 366 -0.77 9.42 11.93
C HIS A 366 -1.56 8.14 12.22
N SER A 367 -2.13 7.52 11.19
CA SER A 367 -2.76 6.21 11.32
C SER A 367 -1.73 5.17 11.74
N MET A 368 -2.22 4.18 12.49
CA MET A 368 -1.44 3.10 13.03
C MET A 368 -1.60 1.86 12.16
N ASP A 369 -0.49 1.19 11.85
CA ASP A 369 -0.47 -0.05 11.09
C ASP A 369 -0.73 -1.31 11.97
N MET A 370 -0.73 -2.48 11.36
CA MET A 370 -0.92 -3.77 12.06
C MET A 370 0.21 -4.13 13.04
N ARG A 371 1.39 -3.48 12.95
CA ARG A 371 2.51 -3.62 13.91
C ARG A 371 2.32 -2.73 15.13
N GLY A 372 1.41 -1.76 15.07
CA GLY A 372 1.23 -0.76 16.10
C GLY A 372 2.10 0.48 15.91
N ARG A 373 2.69 0.66 14.73
CA ARG A 373 3.53 1.80 14.39
C ARG A 373 2.68 2.90 13.77
N LYS A 374 2.96 4.14 14.16
CA LYS A 374 2.36 5.32 13.54
C LYS A 374 3.20 5.78 12.36
N ASN A 375 2.53 6.14 11.27
CA ASN A 375 3.19 6.84 10.18
C ASN A 375 3.44 8.31 10.56
N LEU A 376 4.70 8.74 10.50
CA LEU A 376 5.12 10.10 10.81
C LEU A 376 5.19 11.01 9.57
N PHE A 377 5.04 10.43 8.38
CA PHE A 377 5.35 11.08 7.10
C PHE A 377 4.11 11.42 6.26
N ALA A 378 3.03 11.85 6.91
CA ALA A 378 1.73 12.11 6.30
C ALA A 378 1.10 10.91 5.57
N GLY A 379 -0.23 10.95 5.45
CA GLY A 379 -1.02 9.87 4.88
C GLY A 379 -0.96 8.57 5.68
N ALA A 380 -1.42 7.49 5.09
CA ALA A 380 -1.55 6.19 5.74
C ALA A 380 -0.52 5.18 5.26
N SER A 381 0.22 4.59 6.20
CA SER A 381 1.14 3.48 5.93
C SER A 381 0.42 2.21 5.51
N HIS A 382 1.16 1.28 4.90
CA HIS A 382 0.69 -0.06 4.59
C HIS A 382 -0.03 -0.70 5.79
N SER A 383 -1.17 -1.35 5.56
CA SER A 383 -2.04 -2.00 6.56
C SER A 383 -2.75 -1.09 7.57
N SER A 384 -2.66 0.24 7.45
CA SER A 384 -3.31 1.17 8.40
C SER A 384 -4.84 1.17 8.38
N ASP A 385 -5.46 0.63 7.32
CA ASP A 385 -6.91 0.48 7.23
C ASP A 385 -7.43 -0.74 8.01
N LEU A 386 -6.61 -1.78 8.19
CA LEU A 386 -6.99 -3.02 8.88
C LEU A 386 -7.37 -2.84 10.36
N PRO A 387 -6.64 -2.09 11.20
CA PRO A 387 -7.06 -1.87 12.58
C PRO A 387 -8.44 -1.22 12.70
N LEU A 388 -8.82 -0.37 11.74
CA LEU A 388 -10.15 0.24 11.69
C LEU A 388 -11.20 -0.72 11.15
N LEU A 389 -10.86 -1.54 10.15
CA LEU A 389 -11.75 -2.57 9.62
C LEU A 389 -12.09 -3.65 10.66
N LEU A 390 -11.06 -4.18 11.33
CA LEU A 390 -11.17 -5.24 12.33
C LEU A 390 -11.62 -4.72 13.70
N GLY A 391 -11.63 -3.40 13.89
CA GLY A 391 -12.39 -2.71 14.92
C GLY A 391 -11.66 -2.42 16.23
N PRO A 392 -12.38 -1.83 17.20
CA PRO A 392 -11.80 -1.31 18.44
C PRO A 392 -11.12 -2.38 19.30
N SER A 393 -11.57 -3.63 19.25
CA SER A 393 -11.00 -4.72 20.03
C SER A 393 -9.59 -5.04 19.57
N LEU A 394 -9.36 -5.16 18.26
CA LEU A 394 -8.02 -5.34 17.72
C LEU A 394 -7.17 -4.10 17.99
N PHE A 395 -7.72 -2.92 17.70
CA PHE A 395 -6.99 -1.68 17.88
C PHE A 395 -6.50 -1.50 19.31
N GLN A 396 -7.34 -1.78 20.30
CA GLN A 396 -6.96 -1.70 21.71
C GLN A 396 -5.88 -2.72 22.09
N GLN A 397 -5.87 -3.90 21.48
CA GLN A 397 -4.83 -4.91 21.70
C GLN A 397 -3.47 -4.44 21.20
N ILE A 398 -3.43 -3.77 20.04
CA ILE A 398 -2.21 -3.28 19.40
C ILE A 398 -1.77 -1.94 20.02
N ALA A 399 -2.63 -0.92 19.95
CA ALA A 399 -2.33 0.45 20.34
C ALA A 399 -2.26 0.65 21.86
N ARG A 400 -2.78 -0.31 22.66
CA ARG A 400 -2.96 -0.19 24.12
C ARG A 400 -3.77 1.03 24.57
N ARG A 401 -4.56 1.61 23.66
CA ARG A 401 -5.51 2.70 23.91
C ARG A 401 -6.82 2.47 23.16
N ARG A 402 -7.85 3.25 23.50
CA ARG A 402 -9.10 3.29 22.75
C ARG A 402 -8.96 4.20 21.52
N PHE A 403 -9.92 4.09 20.60
CA PHE A 403 -10.05 5.02 19.49
C PHE A 403 -10.22 6.46 19.98
N SER A 404 -9.66 7.39 19.21
CA SER A 404 -10.08 8.79 19.24
C SER A 404 -11.50 8.92 18.64
N GLY A 405 -12.15 10.07 18.85
CA GLY A 405 -13.45 10.33 18.24
C GLY A 405 -13.42 10.30 16.71
N GLU A 406 -12.30 10.69 16.10
CA GLU A 406 -12.09 10.68 14.65
C GLU A 406 -11.91 9.25 14.13
N GLU A 407 -11.07 8.45 14.78
CA GLU A 407 -10.87 7.04 14.47
C GLU A 407 -12.17 6.24 14.60
N GLU A 408 -13.00 6.55 15.60
CA GLU A 408 -14.30 5.89 15.77
C GLU A 408 -15.26 6.22 14.62
N GLN A 409 -15.30 7.46 14.14
CA GLN A 409 -16.12 7.84 12.99
C GLN A 409 -15.63 7.17 11.70
N LEU A 410 -14.31 7.16 11.48
CA LEU A 410 -13.70 6.54 10.30
C LEU A 410 -13.89 5.03 10.31
N CYS A 411 -13.71 4.38 11.46
CA CYS A 411 -14.00 2.96 11.67
C CYS A 411 -15.44 2.62 11.30
N ARG A 412 -16.43 3.38 11.78
CA ARG A 412 -17.85 3.15 11.44
C ARG A 412 -18.11 3.25 9.93
N LYS A 413 -17.49 4.23 9.24
CA LYS A 413 -17.63 4.39 7.78
C LYS A 413 -16.99 3.23 7.02
N LEU A 414 -15.71 2.94 7.32
CA LEU A 414 -14.93 1.89 6.66
C LEU A 414 -15.56 0.51 6.89
N ARG A 415 -15.74 0.13 8.16
CA ARG A 415 -16.27 -1.19 8.52
C ARG A 415 -17.72 -1.37 8.05
N GLY A 416 -18.54 -0.32 8.13
CA GLY A 416 -19.90 -0.34 7.60
C GLY A 416 -19.93 -0.58 6.08
N ALA A 417 -19.07 0.10 5.32
CA ALA A 417 -18.97 -0.10 3.88
C ALA A 417 -18.50 -1.51 3.52
N PHE A 418 -17.47 -2.02 4.19
CA PHE A 418 -17.01 -3.40 4.00
C PHE A 418 -18.09 -4.41 4.39
N ALA A 419 -18.77 -4.24 5.51
CA ALA A 419 -19.84 -5.14 5.94
C ALA A 419 -21.00 -5.17 4.92
N ASN A 420 -21.37 -4.01 4.36
CA ASN A 420 -22.38 -3.95 3.30
C ASN A 420 -21.93 -4.67 2.02
N PHE A 421 -20.67 -4.50 1.64
CA PHE A 421 -20.09 -5.19 0.50
C PHE A 421 -20.10 -6.71 0.72
N LEU A 422 -19.68 -7.19 1.89
CA LEU A 422 -19.69 -8.61 2.26
C LEU A 422 -21.12 -9.20 2.25
N LYS A 423 -22.14 -8.39 2.55
CA LYS A 423 -23.55 -8.82 2.51
C LYS A 423 -24.17 -8.80 1.12
N SER A 424 -23.79 -7.84 0.27
CA SER A 424 -24.57 -7.49 -0.93
C SER A 424 -23.77 -7.34 -2.23
N GLY A 425 -22.45 -7.29 -2.15
CA GLY A 425 -21.56 -6.98 -3.27
C GLY A 425 -21.51 -5.49 -3.61
N ASN A 426 -22.13 -4.63 -2.81
CA ASN A 426 -22.11 -3.18 -2.96
C ASN A 426 -21.77 -2.54 -1.60
N PRO A 427 -20.78 -1.64 -1.50
CA PRO A 427 -20.38 -1.02 -0.23
C PRO A 427 -21.41 0.01 0.31
N THR A 428 -22.25 0.58 -0.55
CA THR A 428 -23.29 1.57 -0.18
C THR A 428 -24.65 1.24 -0.83
N PRO A 429 -25.26 0.09 -0.49
CA PRO A 429 -26.49 -0.35 -1.13
C PRO A 429 -27.64 0.62 -0.82
N GLY A 430 -28.43 0.97 -1.84
CA GLY A 430 -29.59 1.86 -1.71
C GLY A 430 -29.27 3.34 -1.51
N ARG A 431 -27.98 3.74 -1.49
CA ARG A 431 -27.59 5.15 -1.45
C ARG A 431 -27.57 5.74 -2.86
N ILE A 432 -28.04 6.99 -2.99
CA ILE A 432 -28.10 7.70 -4.28
C ILE A 432 -27.10 8.88 -4.26
N TYR A 433 -27.15 9.73 -3.24
CA TYR A 433 -26.38 10.99 -3.14
C TYR A 433 -24.94 10.85 -2.64
N ASP A 434 -24.59 9.71 -2.04
CA ASP A 434 -23.26 9.39 -1.52
C ASP A 434 -22.89 7.93 -1.84
N ALA A 435 -23.48 7.41 -2.92
CA ALA A 435 -23.16 6.12 -3.49
C ALA A 435 -21.68 6.03 -3.84
N TRP A 436 -21.05 4.95 -3.40
CA TRP A 436 -19.75 4.52 -3.88
C TRP A 436 -19.96 3.80 -5.21
N LEU A 437 -19.59 4.47 -6.30
CA LEU A 437 -19.78 3.97 -7.65
C LEU A 437 -18.69 2.95 -8.03
N PRO A 438 -18.99 1.97 -8.89
CA PRO A 438 -17.97 1.07 -9.41
C PRO A 438 -16.99 1.83 -10.31
N TYR A 439 -15.73 1.45 -10.26
CA TYR A 439 -14.69 1.92 -11.14
C TYR A 439 -14.92 1.40 -12.57
N SER A 440 -14.71 2.28 -13.55
CA SER A 440 -14.62 1.92 -14.97
C SER A 440 -13.68 2.87 -15.70
N ARG A 441 -13.21 2.48 -16.90
CA ARG A 441 -12.43 3.40 -17.75
C ARG A 441 -13.19 4.67 -18.13
N GLN A 442 -14.51 4.60 -18.30
CA GLN A 442 -15.32 5.78 -18.63
C GLN A 442 -15.59 6.66 -17.41
N SER A 443 -15.67 6.06 -16.22
CA SER A 443 -15.90 6.73 -14.95
C SER A 443 -14.94 6.16 -13.90
N PRO A 444 -13.68 6.66 -13.84
CA PRO A 444 -12.65 6.11 -12.97
C PRO A 444 -12.86 6.59 -11.53
N PHE A 445 -13.91 6.10 -10.89
CA PHE A 445 -14.28 6.48 -9.53
C PHE A 445 -13.46 5.70 -8.50
N ILE A 446 -12.77 6.42 -7.61
CA ILE A 446 -12.04 5.85 -6.48
C ILE A 446 -12.49 6.58 -5.22
N TYR A 447 -13.03 5.82 -4.26
CA TYR A 447 -13.58 6.40 -3.05
C TYR A 447 -12.47 6.72 -2.04
N SER A 448 -12.43 7.94 -1.53
CA SER A 448 -11.45 8.35 -0.52
C SER A 448 -11.99 8.13 0.89
N LEU A 449 -11.25 7.37 1.70
CA LEU A 449 -11.56 7.08 3.10
C LEU A 449 -10.52 7.75 4.01
N GLY A 450 -10.92 8.80 4.71
CA GLY A 450 -10.08 9.53 5.66
C GLY A 450 -10.09 11.03 5.39
N GLU A 451 -8.93 11.68 5.46
CA GLU A 451 -8.74 13.11 5.23
C GLU A 451 -8.75 13.41 3.73
N GLN A 452 -9.66 14.29 3.26
CA GLN A 452 -9.65 14.74 1.86
C GLN A 452 -8.51 15.73 1.62
N GLN A 453 -7.56 15.38 0.76
CA GLN A 453 -6.48 16.28 0.33
C GLN A 453 -7.02 17.44 -0.51
N ALA A 454 -7.35 18.56 0.13
CA ALA A 454 -7.70 19.80 -0.59
C ALA A 454 -6.47 20.54 -1.17
N LYS A 455 -5.23 20.12 -0.85
CA LYS A 455 -3.99 20.76 -1.31
C LYS A 455 -2.84 19.74 -1.48
N PRO A 456 -1.90 19.97 -2.42
CA PRO A 456 -0.67 19.19 -2.50
C PRO A 456 0.06 19.28 -1.16
N ILE A 457 0.64 18.16 -0.71
CA ILE A 457 1.34 17.94 0.56
C ILE A 457 2.10 19.21 1.02
N GLN A 458 1.44 20.04 1.82
CA GLN A 458 2.02 21.14 2.57
C GLN A 458 1.99 20.71 4.02
N SER A 459 3.16 20.35 4.56
CA SER A 459 3.64 20.31 5.97
C SER A 459 2.71 20.03 7.17
N GLY A 460 1.40 19.81 7.00
CA GLY A 460 0.42 19.70 8.09
C GLY A 460 0.21 18.29 8.64
N GLY A 461 0.80 17.27 8.03
CA GLY A 461 0.74 15.87 8.49
C GLY A 461 2.12 15.24 8.75
N LEU A 462 3.19 16.05 8.65
CA LEU A 462 4.56 15.65 8.98
C LEU A 462 4.84 16.07 10.42
N ASP A 463 5.14 15.11 11.31
CA ASP A 463 5.58 15.45 12.66
C ASP A 463 7.11 15.64 12.69
N GLU A 464 7.58 16.76 12.12
CA GLU A 464 9.01 17.07 12.04
C GLU A 464 9.67 17.10 13.43
N ALA A 465 8.93 17.52 14.46
CA ALA A 465 9.44 17.59 15.83
C ALA A 465 9.62 16.20 16.46
N GLU A 466 8.71 15.27 16.22
CA GLU A 466 8.85 13.87 16.65
C GLU A 466 9.96 13.16 15.86
N ILE A 467 10.03 13.38 14.54
CA ILE A 467 11.10 12.82 13.70
C ILE A 467 12.47 13.31 14.17
N ASP A 468 12.63 14.62 14.44
CA ASP A 468 13.89 15.18 14.93
C ASP A 468 14.31 14.59 16.29
N LYS A 469 13.37 14.34 17.20
CA LYS A 469 13.65 13.68 18.49
C LYS A 469 14.12 12.23 18.30
N LEU A 470 13.50 11.50 17.38
CA LEU A 470 13.87 10.11 17.05
C LEU A 470 15.25 10.02 16.40
N LEU A 471 15.60 10.99 15.55
CA LEU A 471 16.92 11.09 14.92
C LEU A 471 18.02 11.43 15.94
N ARG A 472 17.71 12.19 16.99
CA ARG A 472 18.66 12.51 18.08
C ARG A 472 18.81 11.41 19.13
N GLY A 473 18.01 10.33 19.04
CA GLY A 473 18.01 9.25 20.01
C GLY A 473 17.41 9.63 21.37
N GLU A 474 16.67 10.75 21.46
CA GLU A 474 16.10 11.27 22.71
C GLU A 474 14.86 10.48 23.17
N THR A 475 14.27 9.67 22.29
CA THR A 475 13.18 8.73 22.58
C THR A 475 13.37 7.44 21.76
N SER A 476 13.13 6.28 22.38
CA SER A 476 12.91 5.04 21.63
C SER A 476 11.55 5.11 20.95
N ALA A 477 11.43 4.65 19.69
CA ALA A 477 10.19 4.61 18.91
C ALA A 477 9.15 3.60 19.44
N GLY A 478 9.09 3.40 20.75
CA GLY A 478 8.21 2.48 21.44
C GLY A 478 6.94 3.18 21.92
N ILE A 479 5.84 2.42 21.89
CA ILE A 479 4.54 2.78 22.45
C ILE A 479 4.74 3.46 23.81
N ASP A 480 4.32 4.71 23.95
CA ASP A 480 4.36 5.45 25.21
C ASP A 480 3.70 4.61 26.31
N ARG A 481 4.53 4.13 27.25
CA ARG A 481 4.13 3.18 28.32
C ARG A 481 3.60 3.89 29.56
N SER A 482 3.31 5.18 29.49
CA SER A 482 2.72 5.91 30.60
C SER A 482 1.23 5.59 30.78
N LEU A 483 0.93 4.39 31.30
CA LEU A 483 -0.36 4.10 31.90
C LEU A 483 -0.50 4.93 33.19
N SER A 484 -1.18 6.06 33.10
CA SER A 484 -1.86 6.68 34.24
C SER A 484 -3.36 6.69 34.00
N ARG A 485 -4.08 5.98 34.88
CA ARG A 485 -5.52 6.06 35.06
C ARG A 485 -5.93 7.49 35.45
N THR A 486 -6.06 8.40 34.49
CA THR A 486 -6.85 9.64 34.59
C THR A 486 -6.62 10.45 33.32
N ASN A 487 -7.62 10.52 32.44
CA ASN A 487 -8.25 11.79 32.08
C ASN A 487 -9.36 11.59 31.07
N ARG A 488 -10.57 11.92 31.51
CA ARG A 488 -11.77 12.08 30.69
C ARG A 488 -11.70 13.35 29.82
N HIS A 489 -10.50 13.93 29.64
CA HIS A 489 -10.25 15.31 29.20
C HIS A 489 -8.93 15.49 28.43
N ASP A 490 -8.45 14.48 27.69
CA ASP A 490 -7.45 14.76 26.65
C ASP A 490 -8.19 15.36 25.44
N THR A 491 -8.51 16.65 25.58
CA THR A 491 -8.84 17.50 24.45
C THR A 491 -7.56 17.72 23.66
N TYR A 492 -7.29 16.85 22.70
CA TYR A 492 -6.52 17.27 21.52
C TYR A 492 -7.23 18.53 21.02
N ARG A 493 -6.51 19.66 20.96
CA ARG A 493 -7.07 20.92 20.47
C ARG A 493 -7.54 20.67 19.04
N ALA A 494 -8.83 20.41 18.90
CA ALA A 494 -9.51 20.32 17.62
C ALA A 494 -9.30 21.67 16.92
N GLY A 495 -8.47 21.67 15.89
CA GLY A 495 -8.52 22.71 14.89
C GLY A 495 -9.95 22.74 14.34
N ALA A 496 -10.60 23.89 14.43
CA ALA A 496 -11.97 24.03 13.98
C ALA A 496 -12.07 23.70 12.47
N SER A 497 -13.01 22.83 12.13
CA SER A 497 -13.50 22.55 10.77
C SER A 497 -12.67 21.66 9.83
N ASN A 498 -12.15 20.52 10.28
CA ASN A 498 -12.00 19.39 9.35
C ASN A 498 -13.36 18.72 9.21
N SER A 499 -14.16 19.20 8.26
CA SER A 499 -15.38 18.49 7.88
C SER A 499 -14.94 17.17 7.26
N TYR A 500 -15.17 16.04 7.94
CA TYR A 500 -15.11 14.69 7.35
C TYR A 500 -16.33 14.47 6.44
N THR A 501 -16.64 15.48 5.62
CA THR A 501 -17.66 15.38 4.61
C THR A 501 -17.08 14.58 3.45
N ALA A 502 -17.83 13.60 2.98
CA ALA A 502 -17.74 13.20 1.60
C ALA A 502 -18.25 14.40 0.80
N SER A 503 -17.38 15.37 0.53
CA SER A 503 -17.76 16.50 -0.31
C SER A 503 -18.01 15.94 -1.73
N ASN A 504 -19.25 16.11 -2.19
CA ASN A 504 -19.83 15.78 -3.50
C ASN A 504 -19.05 14.80 -4.40
N GLN A 505 -19.65 13.62 -4.59
CA GLN A 505 -19.61 12.64 -5.70
C GLN A 505 -19.09 13.08 -7.10
N GLN A 506 -17.95 13.74 -7.21
CA GLN A 506 -17.27 14.04 -8.46
C GLN A 506 -15.74 13.89 -8.37
N ASP A 507 -15.22 13.40 -7.24
CA ASP A 507 -13.79 13.40 -7.02
C ASP A 507 -13.11 12.22 -7.73
N SER A 508 -12.82 12.44 -9.01
CA SER A 508 -11.79 11.71 -9.74
C SER A 508 -10.37 12.06 -9.25
N GLY A 509 -10.21 12.83 -8.17
CA GLY A 509 -8.93 13.36 -7.68
C GLY A 509 -7.84 12.29 -7.53
N PHE A 510 -8.14 11.19 -6.85
CA PHE A 510 -7.16 10.10 -6.71
C PHE A 510 -6.94 9.34 -8.02
N ALA A 511 -7.98 9.16 -8.84
CA ALA A 511 -7.81 8.55 -10.17
C ALA A 511 -6.94 9.41 -11.09
N ASN A 512 -7.10 10.73 -11.06
CA ASN A 512 -6.26 11.69 -11.79
C ASN A 512 -4.82 11.67 -11.25
N HIS A 513 -4.64 11.52 -9.94
CA HIS A 513 -3.33 11.31 -9.33
C HIS A 513 -2.66 10.04 -9.88
N LEU A 514 -3.35 8.90 -9.84
CA LEU A 514 -2.85 7.64 -10.42
C LEU A 514 -2.51 7.78 -11.91
N GLN A 515 -3.34 8.50 -12.69
CA GLN A 515 -3.04 8.77 -14.11
C GLN A 515 -1.78 9.63 -14.30
N ARG A 516 -1.53 10.62 -13.44
CA ARG A 516 -0.30 11.43 -13.48
C ARG A 516 0.93 10.61 -13.11
N VAL A 517 0.82 9.78 -12.06
CA VAL A 517 1.87 8.84 -11.65
C VAL A 517 2.16 7.88 -12.80
N TYR A 518 1.13 7.22 -13.33
CA TYR A 518 1.25 6.35 -14.49
C TYR A 518 1.90 7.05 -15.69
N GLY A 519 1.48 8.27 -16.01
CA GLY A 519 2.03 9.05 -17.12
C GLY A 519 3.51 9.37 -16.94
N PHE A 520 3.95 9.73 -15.74
CA PHE A 520 5.37 9.92 -15.44
C PHE A 520 6.18 8.64 -15.69
N TRP A 521 5.72 7.53 -15.11
CA TRP A 521 6.43 6.25 -15.24
C TRP A 521 6.40 5.70 -16.67
N GLN A 522 5.29 5.82 -17.40
CA GLN A 522 5.20 5.35 -18.79
C GLN A 522 6.10 6.14 -19.76
N VAL A 523 6.24 7.46 -19.57
CA VAL A 523 7.05 8.30 -20.46
C VAL A 523 8.55 8.05 -20.27
N LEU A 524 8.97 7.76 -19.04
CA LEU A 524 10.39 7.66 -18.68
C LEU A 524 10.86 6.21 -18.61
N LEU A 525 9.96 5.26 -18.35
CA LEU A 525 10.17 3.82 -18.21
C LEU A 525 9.04 3.07 -18.93
N PRO A 526 9.06 3.02 -20.28
CA PRO A 526 8.07 2.26 -21.03
C PRO A 526 8.21 0.78 -20.68
N LEU A 527 7.22 0.22 -19.99
CA LEU A 527 7.13 -1.23 -19.78
C LEU A 527 6.94 -1.88 -21.16
N GLU A 528 7.78 -2.84 -21.54
CA GLU A 528 7.82 -3.46 -22.89
C GLU A 528 6.45 -3.96 -23.39
N GLN A 529 5.53 -4.26 -22.47
CA GLN A 529 4.19 -4.78 -22.74
C GLN A 529 3.15 -3.71 -23.15
N ASP A 530 3.46 -2.42 -23.06
CA ASP A 530 2.53 -1.33 -23.40
C ASP A 530 2.57 -0.90 -24.89
N ASN A 531 3.45 -1.51 -25.70
CA ASN A 531 3.62 -1.18 -27.11
C ASN A 531 2.35 -1.41 -27.97
N GLU A 532 1.47 -2.31 -27.55
CA GLU A 532 0.20 -2.57 -28.25
C GLU A 532 -0.89 -1.54 -27.93
N PHE A 533 -0.84 -0.87 -26.77
CA PHE A 533 -1.99 -0.09 -26.31
C PHE A 533 -2.14 1.28 -27.00
N ARG A 534 -1.05 1.90 -27.49
CA ARG A 534 -1.12 3.28 -28.04
C ARG A 534 -0.01 3.63 -29.06
N GLY A 535 0.19 2.77 -30.07
CA GLY A 535 0.87 3.15 -31.33
C GLY A 535 2.39 2.97 -31.41
N GLY A 536 2.97 2.10 -30.59
CA GLY A 536 4.40 1.76 -30.61
C GLY A 536 5.36 2.96 -30.50
N ALA A 537 6.61 2.75 -30.93
CA ALA A 537 7.71 3.73 -30.85
C ALA A 537 7.41 5.11 -31.48
N LEU A 538 6.48 5.17 -32.44
CA LEU A 538 6.09 6.43 -33.11
C LEU A 538 5.22 7.30 -32.20
N GLY A 539 4.23 6.70 -31.53
CA GLY A 539 3.39 7.40 -30.54
C GLY A 539 4.18 7.84 -29.30
N GLN A 540 5.26 7.13 -28.99
CA GLN A 540 6.20 7.43 -27.91
C GLN A 540 7.06 8.67 -28.22
N ARG A 541 7.60 8.77 -29.45
CA ARG A 541 8.32 9.96 -29.91
C ARG A 541 7.46 11.22 -29.90
N VAL A 542 6.20 11.11 -30.33
CA VAL A 542 5.26 12.24 -30.32
C VAL A 542 5.01 12.74 -28.89
N ARG A 543 4.81 11.84 -27.92
CA ARG A 543 4.57 12.23 -26.52
C ARG A 543 5.80 12.81 -25.83
N LEU A 544 7.00 12.29 -26.12
CA LEU A 544 8.24 12.89 -25.63
C LEU A 544 8.42 14.31 -26.20
N LEU A 545 8.10 14.52 -27.49
CA LEU A 545 8.12 15.84 -28.11
C LEU A 545 7.08 16.79 -27.52
N GLU A 546 5.87 16.31 -27.22
CA GLU A 546 4.83 17.09 -26.54
C GLU A 546 5.24 17.46 -25.11
N ALA A 547 5.78 16.53 -24.33
CA ALA A 547 6.29 16.80 -22.98
C ALA A 547 7.46 17.79 -23.00
N HIS A 548 8.37 17.69 -23.97
CA HIS A 548 9.45 18.67 -24.19
C HIS A 548 8.89 20.05 -24.58
N ALA A 549 7.87 20.10 -25.44
CA ALA A 549 7.23 21.34 -25.84
C ALA A 549 6.48 22.02 -24.68
N ASP A 550 5.87 21.24 -23.80
CA ASP A 550 5.19 21.76 -22.61
C ASP A 550 6.19 22.26 -21.57
N ALA A 551 7.29 21.54 -21.32
CA ALA A 551 8.38 22.02 -20.47
C ALA A 551 8.99 23.33 -20.99
N ALA A 552 9.15 23.47 -22.31
CA ALA A 552 9.60 24.71 -22.94
C ALA A 552 8.60 25.87 -22.75
N ARG A 553 7.30 25.60 -22.89
CA ARG A 553 6.22 26.58 -22.65
C ARG A 553 6.17 27.03 -21.18
N TYR A 554 6.31 26.11 -20.22
CA TYR A 554 6.38 26.46 -18.80
C TYR A 554 7.60 27.34 -18.48
N ARG A 555 8.76 27.02 -19.06
CA ARG A 555 9.98 27.81 -18.91
C ARG A 555 9.80 29.23 -19.48
N GLN A 556 9.19 29.37 -20.66
CA GLN A 556 8.88 30.68 -21.25
C GLN A 556 7.87 31.47 -20.40
N GLY A 557 6.82 30.82 -19.90
CA GLY A 557 5.84 31.43 -19.00
C GLY A 557 6.45 31.92 -17.69
N PHE A 558 7.37 31.15 -17.11
CA PHE A 558 8.11 31.53 -15.91
C PHE A 558 8.97 32.78 -16.13
N TYR A 559 9.75 32.83 -17.22
CA TYR A 559 10.56 34.02 -17.53
C TYR A 559 9.71 35.25 -17.89
N ALA A 560 8.54 35.06 -18.52
CA ALA A 560 7.60 36.15 -18.76
C ALA A 560 7.02 36.73 -17.46
N MET A 561 6.60 35.87 -16.52
CA MET A 561 6.16 36.29 -15.19
C MET A 561 7.27 36.99 -14.40
N LEU A 562 8.49 36.44 -14.42
CA LEU A 562 9.64 37.06 -13.76
C LEU A 562 9.95 38.44 -14.35
N GLY A 563 9.89 38.57 -15.68
CA GLY A 563 10.02 39.85 -16.37
C GLY A 563 8.97 40.87 -15.93
N LEU A 564 7.71 40.45 -15.79
CA LEU A 564 6.61 41.31 -15.37
C LEU A 564 6.77 41.78 -13.91
N VAL A 565 7.22 40.89 -13.02
CA VAL A 565 7.55 41.24 -11.62
C VAL A 565 8.69 42.25 -11.55
N CYS A 566 9.77 42.06 -12.32
CA CYS A 566 10.87 43.01 -12.39
C CYS A 566 10.43 44.39 -12.89
N LEU A 567 9.52 44.44 -13.87
CA LEU A 567 9.00 45.67 -14.45
C LEU A 567 8.12 46.43 -13.45
N LEU A 568 7.26 45.72 -12.71
CA LEU A 568 6.46 46.29 -11.63
C LEU A 568 7.35 46.85 -10.50
N LEU A 569 8.39 46.14 -10.11
CA LEU A 569 9.36 46.61 -9.12
C LEU A 569 10.10 47.87 -9.60
N ALA A 570 10.49 47.92 -10.88
CA ALA A 570 11.11 49.11 -11.47
C ALA A 570 10.17 50.33 -11.47
N CYS A 571 8.89 50.14 -11.83
CA CYS A 571 7.89 51.20 -11.73
C CYS A 571 7.70 51.69 -10.29
N LEU A 572 7.69 50.77 -9.32
CA LEU A 572 7.52 51.11 -7.92
C LEU A 572 8.73 51.91 -7.39
N CYS A 573 9.95 51.52 -7.77
CA CYS A 573 11.17 52.28 -7.50
C CYS A 573 11.14 53.68 -8.12
N LEU A 574 10.63 53.82 -9.36
CA LEU A 574 10.49 55.12 -10.03
C LEU A 574 9.49 56.03 -9.29
N CYS A 575 8.34 55.48 -8.89
CA CYS A 575 7.34 56.23 -8.11
C CYS A 575 7.90 56.72 -6.77
N VAL A 576 8.65 55.87 -6.05
CA VAL A 576 9.32 56.23 -4.80
C VAL A 576 10.37 57.31 -5.05
N TYR A 577 11.15 57.21 -6.13
CA TYR A 577 12.14 58.22 -6.49
C TYR A 577 11.51 59.58 -6.80
N LEU A 578 10.40 59.62 -7.55
CA LEU A 578 9.68 60.85 -7.87
C LEU A 578 9.05 61.51 -6.64
N LEU A 579 8.46 60.72 -5.75
CA LEU A 579 7.92 61.21 -4.47
C LEU A 579 9.01 61.81 -3.57
N LYS A 580 10.22 61.25 -3.61
CA LYS A 580 11.35 61.73 -2.80
C LYS A 580 12.02 62.99 -3.36
N ARG A 581 11.87 63.28 -4.66
CA ARG A 581 12.52 64.41 -5.35
C ARG A 581 11.71 65.72 -5.29
N ASN A 582 10.43 65.68 -4.91
CA ASN A 582 9.60 66.89 -4.77
C ASN A 582 9.31 67.24 -3.29
N PRO A 583 10.17 68.02 -2.62
CA PRO A 583 9.79 68.73 -1.40
C PRO A 583 9.17 70.10 -1.77
N ASP A 584 7.83 70.19 -1.71
CA ASP A 584 6.91 71.36 -1.55
C ASP A 584 7.18 72.72 -2.24
N PRO A 585 6.11 73.39 -2.75
CA PRO A 585 5.65 74.60 -2.06
C PRO A 585 4.14 74.89 -2.24
N LEU A 586 3.27 74.43 -1.32
CA LEU A 586 1.90 74.97 -1.19
C LEU A 586 1.52 75.33 0.25
N ARG A 587 2.51 75.83 1.00
CA ARG A 587 2.30 76.51 2.28
C ARG A 587 2.56 78.01 2.10
N ARG A 588 1.59 78.72 1.51
CA ARG A 588 1.30 80.17 1.65
C ARG A 588 0.51 80.68 0.43
N ARG A 589 -0.81 80.82 0.55
CA ARG A 589 -1.51 82.12 0.40
C ARG A 589 -3.03 81.95 0.53
N ASN A 590 -3.58 82.90 1.30
CA ASN A 590 -4.95 83.43 1.29
C ASN A 590 -5.97 82.81 2.26
N ALA A 591 -5.92 83.36 3.47
CA ALA A 591 -7.10 83.75 4.21
C ALA A 591 -7.97 84.74 3.40
N SER A 592 -9.30 84.60 3.54
CA SER A 592 -10.38 85.62 3.50
C SER A 592 -11.64 85.17 2.73
N SER A 593 -12.79 85.52 3.32
CA SER A 593 -14.23 85.31 2.99
C SER A 593 -14.75 83.86 3.06
N ALA A 594 -15.48 83.41 4.09
CA ALA A 594 -16.81 83.81 4.58
C ALA A 594 -17.97 83.42 3.62
N THR A 595 -18.96 82.70 4.19
CA THR A 595 -20.39 82.50 3.76
C THR A 595 -20.58 81.74 2.44
N ASP A 596 -21.47 80.75 2.23
CA ASP A 596 -22.75 80.30 2.79
C ASP A 596 -22.89 78.78 2.47
N CYS A 597 -23.37 77.90 3.37
CA CYS A 597 -24.77 77.56 3.65
C CYS A 597 -25.49 76.64 2.60
N TYR A 598 -25.97 75.50 3.14
CA TYR A 598 -27.04 74.57 2.72
C TYR A 598 -26.80 73.42 1.70
N CYS A 599 -26.87 72.21 2.28
CA CYS A 599 -27.65 71.01 1.89
C CYS A 599 -27.96 70.74 0.41
N LEU A 600 -27.43 69.63 -0.11
CA LEU A 600 -28.16 68.36 -0.33
C LEU A 600 -27.18 67.21 -0.55
#